data_AF-A0A969U7T5-F1
#
_entry.id   AF-A0A969U7T5-F1
#
_cell.length_a   1.000
_cell.length_b   1.000
_cell.length_c   1.000
_cell.angle_alpha   90.00
_cell.angle_beta   90.00
_cell.angle_gamma   90.00
#
_symmetry.space_group_name_H-M   'P 1'
#
loop_
_entity.id
_entity.type
_entity.pdbx_description
1 polymer ?
#
loop_
_entity_poly.entity_id
_entity_poly.type
_entity_poly.pdbx_seq_one_letter_code
_entity_poly.pdbx_strand_id
1 'polypeptide(L)'
;MSCLQFWTETLGAYGASESETLELLTYNQNIFDPSLLADRDEPQPELYLATWAEYVWAAASIGAYAALKPHLVQFQFPILAGISTTPEYRAATRKGESTAAMPTAVGLTLLEPERLQIDLHPTFAGEIPVLVAGNRADFVSLIQALTKRNEPEPIPDSMGACIVSGYNNWHRVRQYQQQWLQEHADGDWAVEFQELIKRPELYRDRFILLSRGAYSNVTASELGLGAEEWIELSGKIRREHESTHYITRRWFGSMRNNILDEIIADYRGIV
;
A
#
# COMPACT_ATOMS: atom_id res chain seq x y z
N MET A 1 22.23 36.66 -4.94
CA MET A 1 22.59 35.29 -5.37
C MET A 1 21.30 34.51 -5.49
N SER A 2 20.99 33.94 -6.65
CA SER A 2 19.77 33.13 -6.78
C SER A 2 19.93 31.83 -5.99
N CYS A 3 18.82 31.24 -5.53
CA CYS A 3 18.84 29.95 -4.83
C CYS A 3 19.57 28.88 -5.66
N LEU A 4 19.29 28.82 -6.96
CA LEU A 4 19.95 27.90 -7.88
C LEU A 4 21.47 28.11 -7.95
N GLN A 5 21.92 29.37 -8.04
CA GLN A 5 23.35 29.69 -8.09
C GLN A 5 24.07 29.26 -6.80
N PHE A 6 23.46 29.48 -5.64
CA PHE A 6 24.00 29.02 -4.37
C PHE A 6 24.20 27.50 -4.33
N TRP A 7 23.19 26.73 -4.77
CA TRP A 7 23.27 25.27 -4.78
C TRP A 7 24.33 24.76 -5.75
N THR A 8 24.40 25.31 -6.97
CA THR A 8 25.42 24.95 -7.96
C THR A 8 26.84 25.23 -7.43
N GLU A 9 27.07 26.42 -6.86
CA GLU A 9 28.37 26.78 -6.29
C GLU A 9 28.75 25.89 -5.10
N THR A 10 27.78 25.56 -4.24
CA THR A 10 27.98 24.65 -3.11
C THR A 10 28.35 23.25 -3.57
N LEU A 11 27.59 22.67 -4.52
CA LEU A 11 27.87 21.34 -5.07
C LEU A 11 29.23 21.29 -5.75
N GLY A 12 29.58 22.33 -6.52
CA GLY A 12 30.90 22.47 -7.14
C GLY A 12 32.03 22.57 -6.12
N ALA A 13 31.82 23.28 -5.00
CA ALA A 13 32.78 23.35 -3.90
C ALA A 13 33.02 22.00 -3.21
N TYR A 14 32.04 21.09 -3.24
CA TYR A 14 32.16 19.70 -2.78
C TYR A 14 32.65 18.74 -3.88
N GLY A 15 33.03 19.25 -5.06
CA GLY A 15 33.64 18.46 -6.13
C GLY A 15 32.66 17.77 -7.08
N ALA A 16 31.36 18.11 -7.05
CA ALA A 16 30.40 17.58 -8.02
C ALA A 16 30.75 18.06 -9.44
N SER A 17 30.73 17.12 -10.39
CA SER A 17 30.79 17.42 -11.82
C SER A 17 29.54 18.17 -12.30
N GLU A 18 29.57 18.68 -13.52
CA GLU A 18 28.40 19.35 -14.12
C GLU A 18 27.20 18.39 -14.25
N SER A 19 27.43 17.13 -14.61
CA SER A 19 26.37 16.12 -14.71
C SER A 19 25.77 15.77 -13.36
N GLU A 20 26.61 15.57 -12.33
CA GLU A 20 26.13 15.28 -10.97
C GLU A 20 25.40 16.48 -10.39
N THR A 21 25.86 17.70 -10.67
CA THR A 21 25.19 18.93 -10.26
C THR A 21 23.80 19.02 -10.87
N LEU A 22 23.65 18.77 -12.18
CA LEU A 22 22.36 18.78 -12.84
C LEU A 22 21.42 17.69 -12.29
N GLU A 23 21.94 16.49 -12.05
CA GLU A 23 21.20 15.39 -11.46
C GLU A 23 20.69 15.73 -10.06
N LEU A 24 21.56 16.20 -9.16
CA LEU A 24 21.21 16.56 -7.78
C LEU A 24 20.24 17.75 -7.72
N LEU A 25 20.41 18.74 -8.59
CA LEU A 25 19.46 19.86 -8.69
C LEU A 25 18.09 19.38 -9.15
N THR A 26 18.04 18.45 -10.11
CA THR A 26 16.77 17.87 -10.59
C THR A 26 16.11 17.01 -9.51
N TYR A 27 16.92 16.20 -8.81
CA TYR A 27 16.47 15.33 -7.71
C TYR A 27 15.85 16.13 -6.54
N ASN A 28 16.40 17.31 -6.26
CA ASN A 28 15.95 18.20 -5.18
C ASN A 28 14.81 19.16 -5.57
N GLN A 29 14.29 19.08 -6.79
CA GLN A 29 13.11 19.89 -7.15
C GLN A 29 11.92 19.50 -6.27
N ASN A 30 11.19 20.51 -5.78
CA ASN A 30 9.97 20.25 -5.02
C ASN A 30 8.93 19.59 -5.93
N ILE A 31 8.52 18.38 -5.56
CA ILE A 31 7.56 17.54 -6.29
C ILE A 31 6.13 17.71 -5.81
N PHE A 32 5.94 18.44 -4.71
CA PHE A 32 4.65 18.72 -4.10
C PHE A 32 4.02 19.90 -4.82
N ASP A 33 2.74 19.78 -5.15
CA ASP A 33 1.96 20.84 -5.76
C ASP A 33 1.15 21.58 -4.68
N PRO A 34 1.57 22.78 -4.24
CA PRO A 34 0.85 23.52 -3.21
C PRO A 34 -0.48 24.08 -3.70
N SER A 35 -0.70 24.16 -5.02
CA SER A 35 -1.97 24.66 -5.56
C SER A 35 -3.14 23.73 -5.21
N LEU A 36 -2.88 22.44 -4.99
CA LEU A 36 -3.87 21.45 -4.55
C LEU A 36 -4.43 21.72 -3.14
N LEU A 37 -3.73 22.52 -2.32
CA LEU A 37 -4.24 22.96 -1.01
C LEU A 37 -5.27 24.09 -1.13
N ALA A 38 -5.19 24.93 -2.17
CA ALA A 38 -6.04 26.11 -2.29
C ALA A 38 -7.51 25.76 -2.57
N ASP A 39 -7.76 24.57 -3.10
CA ASP A 39 -9.08 24.13 -3.59
C ASP A 39 -9.79 23.14 -2.64
N ARG A 40 -9.29 22.89 -1.41
CA ARG A 40 -9.82 21.85 -0.52
C ARG A 40 -9.90 22.25 0.95
N ASP A 41 -11.09 22.19 1.54
CA ASP A 41 -11.29 22.23 2.99
C ASP A 41 -10.88 20.89 3.64
N GLU A 42 -11.30 19.76 3.06
CA GLU A 42 -10.95 18.39 3.50
C GLU A 42 -11.06 17.40 2.32
N PRO A 43 -10.15 16.42 2.16
CA PRO A 43 -10.19 15.52 1.02
C PRO A 43 -11.30 14.49 1.19
N GLN A 44 -12.14 14.35 0.15
CA GLN A 44 -13.26 13.41 0.15
C GLN A 44 -12.81 11.97 0.50
N PRO A 45 -13.55 11.24 1.35
CA PRO A 45 -13.22 9.86 1.69
C PRO A 45 -13.01 8.99 0.45
N GLU A 46 -12.03 8.10 0.52
CA GLU A 46 -11.78 7.16 -0.56
C GLU A 46 -12.90 6.12 -0.67
N LEU A 47 -13.40 5.86 -1.88
CA LEU A 47 -14.59 5.02 -2.10
C LEU A 47 -14.42 3.56 -1.63
N TYR A 48 -13.18 3.07 -1.55
CA TYR A 48 -12.91 1.71 -1.07
C TYR A 48 -13.13 1.55 0.44
N LEU A 49 -13.18 2.64 1.22
CA LEU A 49 -13.24 2.57 2.69
C LEU A 49 -14.49 1.85 3.19
N ALA A 50 -15.64 2.01 2.53
CA ALA A 50 -16.86 1.30 2.90
C ALA A 50 -16.67 -0.23 2.83
N THR A 51 -16.08 -0.75 1.76
CA THR A 51 -15.81 -2.18 1.61
C THR A 51 -14.73 -2.66 2.60
N TRP A 52 -13.71 -1.84 2.88
CA TRP A 52 -12.69 -2.22 3.86
C TRP A 52 -13.23 -2.21 5.30
N ALA A 53 -14.18 -1.35 5.63
CA ALA A 53 -14.90 -1.37 6.91
C ALA A 53 -15.65 -2.70 7.10
N GLU A 54 -16.26 -3.25 6.04
CA GLU A 54 -16.88 -4.58 6.07
C GLU A 54 -15.84 -5.67 6.39
N TYR A 55 -14.65 -5.60 5.79
CA TYR A 55 -13.56 -6.55 6.09
C TYR A 55 -13.09 -6.45 7.54
N VAL A 56 -12.94 -5.24 8.07
CA VAL A 56 -12.55 -5.00 9.47
C VAL A 56 -13.61 -5.55 10.42
N TRP A 57 -14.89 -5.30 10.11
CA TRP A 57 -16.01 -5.82 10.90
C TRP A 57 -16.04 -7.35 10.90
N ALA A 58 -15.88 -7.98 9.74
CA ALA A 58 -15.80 -9.45 9.64
C ALA A 58 -14.58 -10.00 10.39
N ALA A 59 -13.43 -9.35 10.28
CA ALA A 59 -12.19 -9.75 10.93
C ALA A 59 -12.30 -9.79 12.47
N ALA A 60 -13.14 -8.94 13.06
CA ALA A 60 -13.40 -8.97 14.51
C ALA A 60 -14.03 -10.31 14.98
N SER A 61 -14.72 -11.02 14.08
CA SER A 61 -15.39 -12.29 14.41
C SER A 61 -14.60 -13.52 13.98
N ILE A 62 -13.96 -13.48 12.81
CA ILE A 62 -13.32 -14.67 12.19
C ILE A 62 -11.81 -14.53 11.97
N GLY A 63 -11.21 -13.40 12.36
CA GLY A 63 -9.80 -13.08 12.12
C GLY A 63 -9.54 -12.48 10.74
N ALA A 64 -8.52 -11.63 10.63
CA ALA A 64 -8.24 -10.85 9.42
C ALA A 64 -7.92 -11.71 8.20
N TYR A 65 -7.13 -12.79 8.37
CA TYR A 65 -6.80 -13.67 7.26
C TYR A 65 -8.04 -14.35 6.68
N ALA A 66 -8.92 -14.89 7.53
CA ALA A 66 -10.15 -15.54 7.09
C ALA A 66 -11.13 -14.56 6.44
N ALA A 67 -11.24 -13.34 7.00
CA ALA A 67 -12.07 -12.28 6.45
C ALA A 67 -11.59 -11.83 5.06
N LEU A 68 -10.28 -11.69 4.85
CA LEU A 68 -9.73 -11.18 3.57
C LEU A 68 -9.63 -12.24 2.47
N LYS A 69 -9.41 -13.51 2.83
CA LYS A 69 -9.19 -14.61 1.87
C LYS A 69 -10.23 -14.71 0.74
N PRO A 70 -11.56 -14.62 0.98
CA PRO A 70 -12.54 -14.69 -0.10
C PRO A 70 -12.57 -13.43 -1.00
N HIS A 71 -12.08 -12.30 -0.52
CA HIS A 71 -12.20 -11.01 -1.21
C HIS A 71 -10.93 -10.61 -1.95
N LEU A 72 -9.75 -10.83 -1.35
CA LEU A 72 -8.47 -10.55 -1.97
C LEU A 72 -8.00 -11.76 -2.76
N VAL A 73 -8.07 -11.69 -4.09
CA VAL A 73 -7.81 -12.85 -4.97
C VAL A 73 -6.40 -13.44 -4.76
N GLN A 74 -5.40 -12.63 -4.43
CA GLN A 74 -4.04 -13.08 -4.14
C GLN A 74 -3.95 -13.96 -2.89
N PHE A 75 -4.90 -13.87 -1.95
CA PHE A 75 -4.96 -14.74 -0.77
C PHE A 75 -5.46 -16.16 -1.12
N GLN A 76 -5.97 -16.34 -2.33
CA GLN A 76 -6.48 -17.61 -2.84
C GLN A 76 -5.41 -18.39 -3.61
N PHE A 77 -4.23 -17.81 -3.83
CA PHE A 77 -3.11 -18.47 -4.50
C PHE A 77 -1.89 -18.59 -3.58
N PRO A 78 -1.10 -19.66 -3.71
CA PRO A 78 0.15 -19.81 -2.98
C PRO A 78 1.21 -18.86 -3.52
N ILE A 79 2.31 -18.71 -2.79
CA ILE A 79 3.54 -18.13 -3.36
C ILE A 79 4.28 -19.23 -4.11
N LEU A 80 4.45 -19.08 -5.42
CA LEU A 80 5.11 -20.09 -6.26
C LEU A 80 5.76 -19.46 -7.49
N ALA A 81 6.98 -19.87 -7.80
CA ALA A 81 7.71 -19.38 -8.97
C ALA A 81 6.95 -19.65 -10.28
N GLY A 82 6.74 -18.60 -11.06
CA GLY A 82 6.02 -18.64 -12.34
C GLY A 82 4.50 -18.60 -12.22
N ILE A 83 3.92 -18.56 -11.01
CA ILE A 83 2.47 -18.61 -10.83
C ILE A 83 1.74 -17.48 -11.56
N SER A 84 2.35 -16.29 -11.64
CA SER A 84 1.80 -15.12 -12.30
C SER A 84 1.60 -15.28 -13.81
N THR A 85 2.23 -16.30 -14.38
CA THR A 85 2.12 -16.65 -15.81
C THR A 85 1.10 -17.73 -16.11
N THR A 86 0.62 -18.44 -15.07
CA THR A 86 -0.34 -19.53 -15.25
C THR A 86 -1.69 -19.01 -15.76
N PRO A 87 -2.42 -19.79 -16.59
CA PRO A 87 -3.72 -19.39 -17.09
C PRO A 87 -4.73 -19.11 -15.98
N GLU A 88 -4.80 -19.96 -14.96
CA GLU A 88 -5.71 -19.85 -13.81
C GLU A 88 -5.46 -18.57 -13.00
N TYR A 89 -4.20 -18.29 -12.66
CA TYR A 89 -3.86 -17.06 -11.95
C TYR A 89 -4.23 -15.82 -12.75
N ARG A 90 -3.96 -15.79 -14.06
CA ARG A 90 -4.32 -14.66 -14.92
C ARG A 90 -5.83 -14.51 -15.07
N ALA A 91 -6.57 -15.61 -15.19
CA ALA A 91 -8.02 -15.60 -15.24
C ALA A 91 -8.62 -14.97 -13.97
N ALA A 92 -8.18 -15.40 -12.79
CA ALA A 92 -8.66 -14.85 -11.53
C ALA A 92 -8.23 -13.39 -11.32
N THR A 93 -6.95 -13.07 -11.52
CA THR A 93 -6.40 -11.74 -11.18
C THR A 93 -6.62 -10.66 -12.22
N ARG A 94 -6.81 -11.02 -13.50
CA ARG A 94 -7.01 -10.05 -14.60
C ARG A 94 -8.42 -10.03 -15.16
N LYS A 95 -9.22 -11.08 -14.94
CA LYS A 95 -10.60 -11.17 -15.44
C LYS A 95 -11.64 -11.37 -14.33
N GLY A 96 -11.22 -11.59 -13.08
CA GLY A 96 -12.13 -11.78 -11.96
C GLY A 96 -12.85 -13.12 -11.94
N GLU A 97 -12.33 -14.12 -12.66
CA GLU A 97 -12.90 -15.46 -12.69
C GLU A 97 -12.84 -16.13 -11.29
N SER A 98 -13.84 -16.93 -10.97
CA SER A 98 -13.92 -17.64 -9.69
C SER A 98 -12.82 -18.70 -9.57
N THR A 99 -12.17 -18.74 -8.41
CA THR A 99 -11.09 -19.69 -8.09
C THR A 99 -11.59 -21.05 -7.61
N ALA A 100 -12.91 -21.21 -7.39
CA ALA A 100 -13.48 -22.41 -6.76
C ALA A 100 -13.15 -23.73 -7.47
N ALA A 101 -12.93 -23.68 -8.79
CA ALA A 101 -12.59 -24.84 -9.62
C ALA A 101 -11.12 -24.86 -10.09
N MET A 102 -10.26 -23.96 -9.59
CA MET A 102 -8.87 -23.82 -10.02
C MET A 102 -7.93 -24.64 -9.11
N PRO A 103 -7.29 -25.72 -9.61
CA PRO A 103 -6.36 -26.52 -8.82
C PRO A 103 -5.16 -25.74 -8.28
N THR A 104 -4.73 -24.66 -8.96
CA THR A 104 -3.61 -23.82 -8.49
C THR A 104 -4.01 -22.86 -7.37
N ALA A 105 -5.31 -22.65 -7.13
CA ALA A 105 -5.83 -21.75 -6.09
C ALA A 105 -5.89 -22.43 -4.70
N VAL A 106 -4.74 -22.90 -4.21
CA VAL A 106 -4.64 -23.61 -2.91
C VAL A 106 -4.57 -22.66 -1.70
N GLY A 107 -4.58 -21.35 -1.92
CA GLY A 107 -4.50 -20.33 -0.88
C GLY A 107 -3.08 -19.88 -0.53
N LEU A 108 -2.99 -18.66 -0.01
CA LEU A 108 -1.76 -18.09 0.55
C LEU A 108 -1.49 -18.71 1.92
N THR A 109 -0.32 -19.28 2.13
CA THR A 109 0.09 -19.80 3.45
C THR A 109 0.78 -18.71 4.24
N LEU A 110 0.28 -18.43 5.45
CA LEU A 110 0.95 -17.63 6.48
C LEU A 110 1.36 -18.56 7.63
N LEU A 111 2.45 -18.25 8.31
CA LEU A 111 2.98 -18.94 9.48
C LEU A 111 2.11 -18.74 10.72
N GLU A 112 1.68 -17.50 10.98
CA GLU A 112 0.82 -17.12 12.12
C GLU A 112 -0.38 -16.29 11.63
N PRO A 113 -1.28 -16.86 10.79
CA PRO A 113 -2.40 -16.13 10.18
C PRO A 113 -3.34 -15.48 11.21
N GLU A 114 -3.45 -16.04 12.41
CA GLU A 114 -4.23 -15.52 13.52
C GLU A 114 -3.67 -14.23 14.11
N ARG A 115 -2.39 -13.92 13.86
CA ARG A 115 -1.75 -12.67 14.31
C ARG A 115 -1.80 -11.57 13.26
N LEU A 116 -2.33 -11.84 12.06
CA LEU A 116 -2.62 -10.80 11.07
C LEU A 116 -3.73 -9.88 11.61
N GLN A 117 -3.48 -8.58 11.58
CA GLN A 117 -4.45 -7.56 12.00
C GLN A 117 -4.84 -6.70 10.82
N ILE A 118 -6.06 -6.16 10.88
CA ILE A 118 -6.60 -5.19 9.94
C ILE A 118 -7.32 -4.09 10.71
N ASP A 119 -7.02 -2.83 10.39
CA ASP A 119 -7.73 -1.67 10.92
C ASP A 119 -7.88 -0.58 9.85
N LEU A 120 -8.84 0.33 10.07
CA LEU A 120 -8.90 1.61 9.35
C LEU A 120 -8.21 2.65 10.22
N HIS A 121 -7.06 3.12 9.75
CA HIS A 121 -6.26 4.07 10.49
C HIS A 121 -6.63 5.51 10.09
N PRO A 122 -7.05 6.37 11.04
CA PRO A 122 -7.37 7.76 10.74
C PRO A 122 -6.09 8.57 10.46
N THR A 123 -6.13 9.42 9.44
CA THR A 123 -5.04 10.35 9.11
C THR A 123 -5.61 11.74 8.81
N PHE A 124 -4.75 12.76 8.71
CA PHE A 124 -5.16 14.09 8.26
C PHE A 124 -5.66 14.14 6.80
N ALA A 125 -5.56 13.05 6.05
CA ALA A 125 -6.03 12.95 4.67
C ALA A 125 -7.23 12.01 4.48
N GLY A 126 -7.89 11.64 5.58
CA GLY A 126 -8.92 10.62 5.67
C GLY A 126 -8.35 9.27 6.14
N GLU A 127 -9.22 8.29 6.33
CA GLU A 127 -8.80 6.95 6.76
C GLU A 127 -8.04 6.20 5.66
N ILE A 128 -7.19 5.26 6.07
CA ILE A 128 -6.53 4.30 5.20
C ILE A 128 -6.53 2.90 5.84
N PRO A 129 -6.82 1.82 5.09
CA PRO A 129 -6.70 0.49 5.64
C PRO A 129 -5.24 0.11 5.90
N VAL A 130 -5.00 -0.54 7.03
CA VAL A 130 -3.68 -1.01 7.47
C VAL A 130 -3.76 -2.50 7.76
N LEU A 131 -2.84 -3.26 7.17
CA LEU A 131 -2.62 -4.67 7.48
C LEU A 131 -1.30 -4.81 8.25
N VAL A 132 -1.35 -5.39 9.44
CA VAL A 132 -0.17 -5.61 10.27
C VAL A 132 0.12 -7.09 10.37
N ALA A 133 1.26 -7.52 9.83
CA ALA A 133 1.71 -8.90 9.93
C ALA A 133 2.17 -9.23 11.37
N GLY A 134 1.87 -10.44 11.83
CA GLY A 134 2.28 -10.90 13.16
C GLY A 134 3.79 -11.08 13.31
N ASN A 135 4.46 -11.44 12.22
CA ASN A 135 5.89 -11.70 12.15
C ASN A 135 6.45 -11.30 10.77
N ARG A 136 7.78 -11.37 10.64
CA ARG A 136 8.51 -11.01 9.42
C ARG A 136 8.19 -11.96 8.24
N ALA A 137 8.06 -13.25 8.46
CA ALA A 137 7.81 -14.21 7.39
C ALA A 137 6.45 -13.94 6.72
N ASP A 138 5.42 -13.68 7.53
CA ASP A 138 4.08 -13.34 7.03
C ASP A 138 4.06 -11.99 6.32
N PHE A 139 4.81 -11.01 6.83
CA PHE A 139 5.00 -9.75 6.11
C PHE A 139 5.57 -10.00 4.71
N VAL A 140 6.63 -10.81 4.58
CA VAL A 140 7.23 -11.15 3.28
C VAL A 140 6.20 -11.84 2.38
N SER A 141 5.44 -12.82 2.90
CA SER A 141 4.39 -13.50 2.14
C SER A 141 3.28 -12.55 1.66
N LEU A 142 2.87 -11.60 2.50
CA LEU A 142 1.89 -10.57 2.12
C LEU A 142 2.42 -9.65 1.03
N ILE A 143 3.68 -9.20 1.13
CA ILE A 143 4.33 -8.38 0.11
C ILE A 143 4.41 -9.15 -1.21
N GLN A 144 4.85 -10.40 -1.17
CA GLN A 144 4.95 -11.25 -2.37
C GLN A 144 3.59 -11.47 -3.03
N ALA A 145 2.56 -11.78 -2.24
CA ALA A 145 1.20 -11.93 -2.73
C ALA A 145 0.69 -10.62 -3.36
N LEU A 146 0.66 -9.54 -2.60
CA LEU A 146 -0.09 -8.32 -2.93
C LEU A 146 0.65 -7.36 -3.87
N THR A 147 1.99 -7.43 -3.91
CA THR A 147 2.81 -6.51 -4.73
C THR A 147 3.61 -7.24 -5.80
N LYS A 148 3.97 -8.52 -5.57
CA LYS A 148 4.79 -9.33 -6.48
C LYS A 148 4.01 -10.43 -7.19
N ARG A 149 2.68 -10.31 -7.22
CA ARG A 149 1.78 -11.21 -7.97
C ARG A 149 1.96 -12.68 -7.57
N ASN A 150 2.12 -12.93 -6.27
CA ASN A 150 2.38 -14.24 -5.69
C ASN A 150 3.69 -14.91 -6.16
N GLU A 151 4.61 -14.16 -6.75
CA GLU A 151 5.95 -14.65 -7.07
C GLU A 151 6.86 -14.61 -5.83
N PRO A 152 7.78 -15.58 -5.66
CA PRO A 152 8.73 -15.63 -4.55
C PRO A 152 9.89 -14.64 -4.74
N GLU A 153 9.58 -13.39 -5.08
CA GLU A 153 10.58 -12.33 -5.21
C GLU A 153 11.21 -12.02 -3.83
N PRO A 154 12.54 -11.85 -3.75
CA PRO A 154 13.21 -11.52 -2.49
C PRO A 154 12.79 -10.14 -2.00
N ILE A 155 12.45 -10.05 -0.71
CA ILE A 155 12.06 -8.81 -0.05
C ILE A 155 13.20 -8.37 0.88
N PRO A 156 13.74 -7.14 0.73
CA PRO A 156 14.85 -6.68 1.55
C PRO A 156 14.53 -6.72 3.05
N ASP A 157 15.47 -7.18 3.87
CA ASP A 157 15.29 -7.26 5.33
C ASP A 157 15.03 -5.90 5.98
N SER A 158 15.52 -4.82 5.36
CA SER A 158 15.26 -3.44 5.77
C SER A 158 13.83 -2.96 5.51
N MET A 159 13.07 -3.61 4.61
CA MET A 159 11.70 -3.20 4.29
C MET A 159 10.79 -3.50 5.47
N GLY A 160 10.38 -2.48 6.21
CA GLY A 160 9.47 -2.61 7.36
C GLY A 160 8.01 -2.33 7.05
N ALA A 161 7.74 -1.68 5.92
CA ALA A 161 6.40 -1.26 5.52
C ALA A 161 6.35 -0.97 4.01
N CYS A 162 5.14 -0.89 3.47
CA CYS A 162 4.88 -0.24 2.19
C CYS A 162 3.40 0.12 2.00
N ILE A 163 3.13 1.13 1.19
CA ILE A 163 1.81 1.35 0.59
C ILE A 163 1.62 0.48 -0.66
N VAL A 164 0.57 -0.35 -0.66
CA VAL A 164 0.05 -0.97 -1.88
C VAL A 164 -0.86 0.03 -2.57
N SER A 165 -0.45 0.47 -3.77
CA SER A 165 -1.23 1.41 -4.57
C SER A 165 -1.82 0.75 -5.80
N GLY A 166 -3.12 0.95 -6.04
CA GLY A 166 -3.76 0.53 -7.29
C GLY A 166 -4.10 -0.96 -7.33
N TYR A 167 -4.38 -1.56 -6.17
CA TYR A 167 -4.78 -2.95 -6.08
C TYR A 167 -6.17 -3.14 -6.71
N ASN A 168 -6.27 -3.95 -7.77
CA ASN A 168 -7.55 -4.21 -8.41
C ASN A 168 -8.41 -5.14 -7.53
N ASN A 169 -9.39 -4.58 -6.83
CA ASN A 169 -10.28 -5.32 -5.95
C ASN A 169 -11.48 -5.89 -6.71
N TRP A 170 -11.35 -7.15 -7.14
CA TRP A 170 -12.44 -7.87 -7.83
C TRP A 170 -13.69 -8.07 -6.97
N HIS A 171 -13.60 -7.98 -5.64
CA HIS A 171 -14.80 -7.97 -4.80
C HIS A 171 -15.64 -6.71 -5.05
N ARG A 172 -15.01 -5.53 -5.10
CA ARG A 172 -15.68 -4.26 -5.43
C ARG A 172 -16.22 -4.25 -6.86
N VAL A 173 -15.50 -4.82 -7.82
CA VAL A 173 -16.02 -5.00 -9.20
C VAL A 173 -17.30 -5.82 -9.20
N ARG A 174 -17.35 -6.93 -8.45
CA ARG A 174 -18.55 -7.77 -8.34
C ARG A 174 -19.71 -7.07 -7.64
N GLN A 175 -19.44 -6.32 -6.56
CA GLN A 175 -20.45 -5.51 -5.88
C GLN A 175 -21.05 -4.47 -6.84
N TYR A 176 -20.20 -3.75 -7.58
CA TYR A 176 -20.63 -2.79 -8.59
C TYR A 176 -21.46 -3.46 -9.69
N GLN A 177 -20.99 -4.59 -10.23
CA GLN A 177 -21.72 -5.35 -11.25
C GLN A 177 -23.11 -5.76 -10.76
N GLN A 178 -23.22 -6.27 -9.54
CA GLN A 178 -24.49 -6.70 -8.96
C GLN A 178 -25.46 -5.53 -8.82
N GLN A 179 -25.00 -4.39 -8.30
CA GLN A 179 -25.83 -3.19 -8.17
C GLN A 179 -26.28 -2.68 -9.56
N TRP A 180 -25.36 -2.59 -10.51
CA TRP A 180 -25.66 -2.08 -11.84
C TRP A 180 -26.68 -2.95 -12.58
N LEU A 181 -26.54 -4.28 -12.52
CA LEU A 181 -27.49 -5.22 -13.14
C LEU A 181 -28.87 -5.19 -12.48
N GLN A 182 -28.97 -4.85 -11.19
CA GLN A 182 -30.27 -4.67 -10.52
C GLN A 182 -30.98 -3.41 -11.02
N GLU A 183 -30.22 -2.33 -11.28
CA GLU A 183 -30.75 -1.06 -11.80
C GLU A 183 -31.00 -1.10 -13.32
N HIS A 184 -30.29 -1.98 -14.04
CA HIS A 184 -30.32 -2.11 -15.50
C HIS A 184 -30.52 -3.57 -15.92
N ALA A 185 -31.72 -4.09 -15.69
CA ALA A 185 -32.04 -5.51 -15.91
C ALA A 185 -31.73 -6.03 -17.33
N ASP A 186 -31.88 -5.19 -18.36
CA ASP A 186 -31.59 -5.51 -19.77
C ASP A 186 -30.22 -4.97 -20.23
N GLY A 187 -29.37 -4.51 -19.31
CA GLY A 187 -28.08 -3.90 -19.60
C GLY A 187 -27.01 -4.90 -20.03
N ASP A 188 -26.16 -4.50 -20.97
CA ASP A 188 -24.96 -5.27 -21.35
C ASP A 188 -23.78 -4.93 -20.42
N TRP A 189 -23.48 -5.84 -19.49
CA TRP A 189 -22.34 -5.70 -18.59
C TRP A 189 -21.00 -5.52 -19.33
N ALA A 190 -20.81 -6.13 -20.50
CA ALA A 190 -19.55 -5.99 -21.22
C ALA A 190 -19.30 -4.54 -21.64
N VAL A 191 -20.35 -3.80 -21.97
CA VAL A 191 -20.30 -2.37 -22.29
C VAL A 191 -20.03 -1.55 -21.03
N GLU A 192 -20.78 -1.75 -19.95
CA GLU A 192 -20.57 -1.02 -18.69
C GLU A 192 -19.18 -1.28 -18.11
N PHE A 193 -18.66 -2.51 -18.24
CA PHE A 193 -17.33 -2.83 -17.76
C PHE A 193 -16.24 -2.01 -18.45
N GLN A 194 -16.41 -1.65 -19.73
CA GLN A 194 -15.49 -0.72 -20.41
C GLN A 194 -15.54 0.69 -19.81
N GLU A 195 -16.71 1.13 -19.34
CA GLU A 195 -16.85 2.42 -18.64
C GLU A 195 -16.33 2.35 -17.19
N LEU A 196 -16.46 1.20 -16.52
CA LEU A 196 -15.87 0.98 -15.20
C LEU A 196 -14.34 1.07 -15.23
N ILE A 197 -13.68 0.49 -16.24
CA ILE A 197 -12.21 0.53 -16.37
C ILE A 197 -11.66 1.96 -16.43
N LYS A 198 -12.45 2.92 -16.95
CA LYS A 198 -12.08 4.34 -17.02
C LYS A 198 -12.15 5.06 -15.66
N ARG A 199 -12.78 4.44 -14.66
CA ARG A 199 -13.04 4.96 -13.31
C ARG A 199 -12.34 4.09 -12.25
N PRO A 200 -10.99 4.11 -12.19
CA PRO A 200 -10.22 3.24 -11.31
C PRO A 200 -10.59 3.38 -9.83
N GLU A 201 -11.03 4.54 -9.36
CA GLU A 201 -11.50 4.80 -8.00
C GLU A 201 -12.63 3.86 -7.54
N LEU A 202 -13.40 3.30 -8.48
CA LEU A 202 -14.50 2.37 -8.20
C LEU A 202 -14.04 0.95 -7.88
N TYR A 203 -12.79 0.58 -8.19
CA TYR A 203 -12.32 -0.80 -8.00
C TYR A 203 -10.85 -0.92 -7.60
N ARG A 204 -10.06 0.15 -7.64
CA ARG A 204 -8.68 0.16 -7.18
C ARG A 204 -8.61 0.65 -5.75
N ASP A 205 -7.90 -0.12 -4.95
CA ASP A 205 -7.73 0.14 -3.54
C ASP A 205 -6.30 0.59 -3.24
N ARG A 206 -6.16 1.24 -2.09
CA ARG A 206 -4.88 1.54 -1.47
C ARG A 206 -4.94 1.17 0.00
N PHE A 207 -3.85 0.61 0.50
CA PHE A 207 -3.73 0.22 1.90
C PHE A 207 -2.25 0.08 2.27
N ILE A 208 -1.95 0.10 3.56
CA ILE A 208 -0.60 -0.04 4.10
C ILE A 208 -0.37 -1.49 4.54
N LEU A 209 0.80 -2.03 4.24
CA LEU A 209 1.33 -3.26 4.84
C LEU A 209 2.41 -2.90 5.85
N LEU A 210 2.28 -3.38 7.09
CA LEU A 210 3.26 -3.16 8.15
C LEU A 210 3.85 -4.48 8.65
N SER A 211 5.16 -4.50 8.81
CA SER A 211 5.89 -5.54 9.54
C SER A 211 5.93 -5.21 11.04
N ARG A 212 5.90 -6.25 11.86
CA ARG A 212 6.19 -6.14 13.30
C ARG A 212 7.68 -6.39 13.53
N GLY A 213 8.43 -5.34 13.88
CA GLY A 213 9.87 -5.42 14.15
C GLY A 213 10.46 -4.07 14.57
N ALA A 214 11.75 -4.04 14.89
CA ALA A 214 12.44 -2.82 15.34
C ALA A 214 12.67 -1.82 14.20
N TYR A 215 12.38 -0.54 14.43
CA TYR A 215 12.50 0.52 13.42
C TYR A 215 13.96 0.77 13.06
N SER A 216 14.24 0.96 11.76
CA SER A 216 15.59 1.24 11.24
C SER A 216 16.68 0.23 11.68
N ASN A 217 16.28 -1.00 12.01
CA ASN A 217 17.17 -2.04 12.55
C ASN A 217 17.93 -1.62 13.83
N VAL A 218 17.44 -0.61 14.55
CA VAL A 218 17.99 -0.17 15.83
C VAL A 218 17.49 -1.09 16.93
N THR A 219 18.36 -1.59 17.79
CA THR A 219 17.97 -2.46 18.90
C THR A 219 17.38 -1.65 20.06
N ALA A 220 16.51 -2.27 20.86
CA ALA A 220 15.96 -1.61 22.05
C ALA A 220 17.06 -1.21 23.04
N SER A 221 18.14 -1.99 23.14
CA SER A 221 19.30 -1.70 23.99
C SER A 221 20.06 -0.43 23.59
N GLU A 222 20.12 -0.11 22.30
CA GLU A 222 20.77 1.12 21.81
C GLU A 222 19.99 2.38 22.25
N LEU A 223 18.69 2.24 22.52
CA LEU A 223 17.82 3.32 22.99
C LEU A 223 17.60 3.29 24.51
N GLY A 224 18.13 2.29 25.21
CA GLY A 224 17.87 2.08 26.64
C GLY A 224 16.41 1.71 26.95
N LEU A 225 15.69 1.11 26.00
CA LEU A 225 14.27 0.75 26.11
C LEU A 225 14.08 -0.77 26.29
N GLY A 226 12.87 -1.15 26.74
CA GLY A 226 12.44 -2.54 26.72
C GLY A 226 12.21 -3.06 25.30
N ALA A 227 12.44 -4.35 25.05
CA ALA A 227 12.25 -4.93 23.72
C ALA A 227 10.79 -4.83 23.22
N GLU A 228 9.82 -5.11 24.09
CA GLU A 228 8.40 -5.00 23.75
C GLU A 228 7.97 -3.55 23.51
N GLU A 229 8.41 -2.64 24.39
CA GLU A 229 8.19 -1.20 24.26
C GLU A 229 8.74 -0.68 22.92
N TRP A 230 9.96 -1.07 22.55
CA TRP A 230 10.54 -0.63 21.29
C TRP A 230 9.82 -1.20 20.07
N ILE A 231 9.34 -2.45 20.12
CA ILE A 231 8.53 -3.02 19.03
C ILE A 231 7.22 -2.23 18.87
N GLU A 232 6.56 -1.85 19.97
CA GLU A 232 5.33 -1.05 19.92
C GLU A 232 5.59 0.34 19.33
N LEU A 233 6.60 1.06 19.83
CA LEU A 233 7.00 2.37 19.31
C LEU A 233 7.39 2.29 17.83
N SER A 234 8.18 1.28 17.46
CA SER A 234 8.58 1.03 16.07
C SER A 234 7.37 0.80 15.15
N GLY A 235 6.32 0.15 15.65
CA GLY A 235 5.06 -0.03 14.92
C GLY A 235 4.34 1.30 14.67
N LYS A 236 4.28 2.16 15.70
CA LYS A 236 3.71 3.52 15.58
C LYS A 236 4.49 4.36 14.59
N ILE A 237 5.82 4.40 14.71
CA ILE A 237 6.70 5.16 13.81
C ILE A 237 6.46 4.77 12.36
N ARG A 238 6.46 3.47 12.02
CA ARG A 238 6.21 3.03 10.63
C ARG A 238 4.83 3.39 10.13
N ARG A 239 3.82 3.23 10.98
CA ARG A 239 2.44 3.56 10.62
C ARG A 239 2.31 5.02 10.26
N GLU A 240 2.86 5.90 11.09
CA GLU A 240 2.83 7.35 10.88
C GLU A 240 3.72 7.78 9.70
N HIS A 241 4.87 7.12 9.50
CA HIS A 241 5.73 7.32 8.32
C HIS A 241 4.96 7.02 7.01
N GLU A 242 4.37 5.83 6.87
CA GLU A 242 3.57 5.48 5.68
C GLU A 242 2.31 6.34 5.57
N SER A 243 1.68 6.70 6.69
CA SER A 243 0.53 7.60 6.68
C SER A 243 0.91 8.99 6.18
N THR A 244 2.14 9.44 6.44
CA THR A 244 2.66 10.70 5.93
C THR A 244 2.81 10.66 4.41
N HIS A 245 3.34 9.58 3.85
CA HIS A 245 3.33 9.36 2.40
C HIS A 245 1.92 9.37 1.80
N TYR A 246 0.94 8.78 2.48
CA TYR A 246 -0.45 8.86 2.07
C TYR A 246 -0.99 10.31 2.11
N ILE A 247 -0.70 11.05 3.17
CA ILE A 247 -1.08 12.46 3.35
C ILE A 247 -0.45 13.32 2.25
N THR A 248 0.86 13.18 2.00
CA THR A 248 1.56 13.99 0.99
C THR A 248 0.98 13.75 -0.40
N ARG A 249 0.61 12.50 -0.72
CA ARG A 249 -0.10 12.20 -1.96
C ARG A 249 -1.46 12.86 -2.08
N ARG A 250 -2.26 12.80 -1.01
CA ARG A 250 -3.66 13.24 -1.01
C ARG A 250 -3.78 14.76 -1.06
N TRP A 251 -2.87 15.46 -0.39
CA TRP A 251 -2.89 16.91 -0.28
C TRP A 251 -1.99 17.61 -1.30
N PHE A 252 -0.88 16.99 -1.72
CA PHE A 252 0.13 17.61 -2.56
C PHE A 252 0.42 16.84 -3.86
N GLY A 253 -0.34 15.78 -4.14
CA GLY A 253 -0.29 15.04 -5.40
C GLY A 253 0.92 14.14 -5.59
N SER A 254 1.80 14.02 -4.60
CA SER A 254 3.09 13.30 -4.72
C SER A 254 3.35 12.39 -3.53
N MET A 255 3.90 11.22 -3.83
CA MET A 255 4.47 10.27 -2.88
C MET A 255 5.54 9.50 -3.63
N ARG A 256 6.81 9.70 -3.26
CA ARG A 256 7.97 9.18 -3.99
C ARG A 256 9.01 8.71 -3.00
N ASN A 257 9.77 7.70 -3.40
CA ASN A 257 10.92 7.24 -2.62
C ASN A 257 12.12 8.16 -2.91
N ASN A 258 12.06 9.42 -2.48
CA ASN A 258 13.14 10.39 -2.56
C ASN A 258 13.42 11.00 -1.19
N ILE A 259 14.62 11.54 -0.99
CA ILE A 259 15.07 11.98 0.33
C ILE A 259 14.16 13.03 0.97
N LEU A 260 13.53 13.89 0.16
CA LEU A 260 12.65 14.94 0.66
C LEU A 260 11.38 14.33 1.28
N ASP A 261 10.70 13.43 0.57
CA ASP A 261 9.48 12.79 1.06
C ASP A 261 9.80 11.85 2.24
N GLU A 262 10.90 11.09 2.16
CA GLU A 262 11.37 10.20 3.23
C GLU A 262 11.72 10.97 4.52
N ILE A 263 12.40 12.14 4.43
CA ILE A 263 12.71 12.97 5.60
C ILE A 263 11.43 13.49 6.26
N ILE A 264 10.43 13.90 5.47
CA ILE A 264 9.15 14.38 6.01
C ILE A 264 8.42 13.23 6.71
N ALA A 265 8.39 12.05 6.09
CA ALA A 265 7.79 10.84 6.65
C ALA A 265 8.50 10.35 7.92
N ASP A 266 9.84 10.34 7.94
CA ASP A 266 10.64 10.01 9.12
C ASP A 266 10.42 10.99 10.26
N TYR A 267 10.48 12.30 9.98
CA TYR A 267 10.24 13.33 10.99
C TYR A 267 8.86 13.15 11.62
N ARG A 268 7.82 12.96 10.81
CA ARG A 268 6.46 12.79 11.31
C ARG A 268 6.25 11.43 11.99
N GLY A 269 6.94 10.39 11.54
CA GLY A 269 6.90 9.08 12.20
C GLY A 269 7.46 9.13 13.62
N ILE A 270 8.49 9.95 13.84
CA ILE A 270 9.22 10.03 15.11
C ILE A 270 8.58 11.04 16.10
N VAL A 271 7.97 12.13 15.60
CA VAL A 271 7.44 13.26 16.40
C VAL A 271 5.92 13.31 16.43
#